data_AF-A0A285J9X4-F1
#
_entry.id   AF-A0A285J9X4-F1
#
_cell.length_a   1.000
_cell.length_b   1.000
_cell.length_c   1.000
_cell.angle_alpha   90.00
_cell.angle_beta   90.00
_cell.angle_gamma   90.00
#
_symmetry.space_group_name_H-M   'P 1'
#
loop_
_entity.id
_entity.type
_entity.pdbx_description
1 polymer ?
#
loop_
_entity_poly.entity_id
_entity_poly.type
_entity_poly.pdbx_seq_one_letter_code
_entity_poly.pdbx_strand_id
1 'polypeptide(L)'
;MTTTHSTRVPTEAEEARFWALIESAWAACGPGAARARQALLDRDQSGALTVESRLDTFLERLRSLSAGLSSAELTDLDRVAERLLFRIDREEIQEHTDGSDDGFLYCRGFILAAGRDFYYAVDADPARAVEDAECESMPYFFAHLHNERFGDFPDTGSGISRESATNPDGW
;
A
#
# COMPACT_ATOMS: atom_id res chain seq x y z
N MET A 1 34.32 -10.46 4.38
CA MET A 1 33.63 -9.95 5.58
C MET A 1 32.20 -9.70 5.17
N THR A 2 31.29 -10.63 5.45
CA THR A 2 29.86 -10.46 5.22
C THR A 2 29.31 -9.65 6.39
N THR A 3 29.08 -8.36 6.17
CA THR A 3 28.35 -7.53 7.11
C THR A 3 26.93 -8.07 7.13
N THR A 4 26.53 -8.73 8.23
CA THR A 4 25.13 -9.06 8.46
C THR A 4 24.40 -7.74 8.65
N HIS A 5 23.82 -7.18 7.58
CA HIS A 5 22.91 -6.06 7.71
C HIS A 5 21.68 -6.57 8.44
N SER A 6 21.52 -6.16 9.70
CA SER A 6 20.29 -6.33 10.46
C SER A 6 19.16 -5.72 9.65
N THR A 7 18.19 -6.54 9.25
CA THR A 7 17.01 -6.09 8.51
C THR A 7 16.15 -5.20 9.40
N ARG A 8 15.84 -3.98 8.94
CA ARG A 8 14.99 -3.04 9.70
C ARG A 8 13.53 -3.41 9.50
N VAL A 9 12.84 -3.70 10.60
CA VAL A 9 11.40 -3.96 10.64
C VAL A 9 10.69 -2.68 11.11
N PRO A 10 9.58 -2.26 10.46
CA PRO A 10 8.76 -1.18 10.99
C PRO A 10 8.25 -1.45 12.40
N THR A 11 8.22 -0.40 13.22
CA THR A 11 7.58 -0.39 14.53
C THR A 11 6.07 -0.18 14.39
N GLU A 12 5.32 -0.59 15.42
CA GLU A 12 3.87 -0.34 15.49
C GLU A 12 3.52 1.15 15.38
N ALA A 13 4.38 2.05 15.90
CA ALA A 13 4.17 3.49 15.82
C ALA A 13 4.37 4.04 14.40
N GLU A 14 5.34 3.51 13.65
CA GLU A 14 5.53 3.84 12.23
C GLU A 14 4.34 3.36 11.40
N GLU A 15 3.88 2.13 11.63
CA GLU A 15 2.70 1.59 10.94
C GLU A 15 1.42 2.36 11.28
N ALA A 16 1.20 2.70 12.56
CA ALA A 16 0.06 3.52 12.97
C ALA A 16 0.08 4.91 12.32
N ARG A 17 1.26 5.52 12.16
CA ARG A 17 1.41 6.79 11.45
C ARG A 17 1.09 6.66 9.96
N PHE A 18 1.56 5.59 9.32
CA PHE A 18 1.24 5.29 7.93
C PHE A 18 -0.28 5.21 7.73
N TRP A 19 -0.97 4.40 8.55
CA TRP A 19 -2.43 4.28 8.44
C TRP A 19 -3.16 5.58 8.74
N ALA A 20 -2.73 6.34 9.75
CA ALA A 20 -3.33 7.64 10.05
C ALA A 20 -3.22 8.61 8.86
N LEU A 21 -2.14 8.53 8.08
CA LEU A 21 -1.92 9.36 6.90
C LEU A 21 -2.85 8.95 5.73
N ILE A 22 -2.98 7.64 5.48
CA ILE A 22 -3.93 7.08 4.49
C ILE A 22 -5.37 7.49 4.83
N GLU A 23 -5.77 7.33 6.09
CA GLU A 23 -7.12 7.71 6.53
C GLU A 23 -7.36 9.23 6.44
N SER A 24 -6.35 10.04 6.73
CA SER A 24 -6.43 11.50 6.58
C SER A 24 -6.58 11.91 5.11
N ALA A 25 -5.89 11.24 4.19
CA ALA A 25 -6.05 11.49 2.76
C ALA A 25 -7.46 11.13 2.28
N TRP A 26 -8.01 10.00 2.71
CA TRP A 26 -9.38 9.60 2.39
C TRP A 26 -10.46 10.50 2.99
N ALA A 27 -10.27 11.00 4.22
CA ALA A 27 -11.21 11.93 4.84
C ALA A 27 -11.40 13.20 4.00
N ALA A 28 -10.36 13.65 3.30
CA ALA A 28 -10.40 14.80 2.39
C ALA A 28 -11.11 14.51 1.05
N CYS A 29 -11.41 13.25 0.72
CA CYS A 29 -12.14 12.85 -0.49
C CYS A 29 -13.68 12.88 -0.31
N GLY A 30 -14.16 13.21 0.89
CA GLY A 30 -15.57 13.37 1.22
C GLY A 30 -16.31 12.07 1.59
N PRO A 31 -17.57 12.16 2.04
CA PRO A 31 -18.30 11.05 2.66
C PRO A 31 -18.59 9.88 1.72
N GLY A 32 -18.62 10.11 0.40
CA GLY A 32 -18.78 9.05 -0.60
C GLY A 32 -17.62 8.05 -0.58
N ALA A 33 -16.40 8.50 -0.28
CA ALA A 33 -15.23 7.63 -0.20
C ALA A 33 -15.28 6.70 1.01
N ALA A 34 -15.72 7.20 2.17
CA ALA A 34 -15.86 6.37 3.37
C ALA A 34 -16.88 5.25 3.15
N ARG A 35 -18.04 5.54 2.55
CA ARG A 35 -19.05 4.51 2.22
C ARG A 35 -18.51 3.49 1.21
N ALA A 36 -17.81 3.94 0.17
CA ALA A 36 -17.25 3.04 -0.84
C ALA A 36 -16.24 2.04 -0.25
N ARG A 37 -15.33 2.52 0.61
CA ARG A 37 -14.35 1.66 1.30
C ARG A 37 -15.00 0.69 2.29
N GLN A 38 -16.09 1.08 2.94
CA GLN A 38 -16.89 0.16 3.76
C GLN A 38 -17.58 -0.92 2.90
N ALA A 39 -18.09 -0.55 1.73
CA ALA A 39 -18.72 -1.50 0.81
C ALA A 39 -17.74 -2.57 0.29
N LEU A 40 -16.43 -2.28 0.23
CA LEU A 40 -15.39 -3.28 -0.05
C LEU A 40 -15.40 -4.43 0.99
N LEU A 41 -15.65 -4.12 2.27
CA LEU A 41 -15.72 -5.12 3.34
C LEU A 41 -16.94 -6.05 3.18
N ASP A 42 -17.98 -5.58 2.48
CA ASP A 42 -19.18 -6.35 2.17
C ASP A 42 -19.09 -7.07 0.80
N ARG A 43 -17.91 -7.02 0.15
CA ARG A 43 -17.64 -7.58 -1.19
C ARG A 43 -18.54 -6.99 -2.28
N ASP A 44 -18.91 -5.73 -2.14
CA ASP A 44 -19.70 -5.02 -3.14
C ASP A 44 -18.78 -4.43 -4.23
N GLN A 45 -18.91 -4.96 -5.46
CA GLN A 45 -18.13 -4.51 -6.62
C GLN A 45 -18.35 -3.02 -6.95
N SER A 46 -19.51 -2.45 -6.60
CA SER A 46 -19.76 -1.02 -6.78
C SER A 46 -18.90 -0.15 -5.86
N GLY A 47 -18.47 -0.72 -4.72
CA GLY A 47 -17.51 -0.12 -3.80
C GLY A 47 -16.14 0.05 -4.46
N ALA A 48 -15.64 -1.00 -5.13
CA ALA A 48 -14.36 -0.99 -5.83
C ALA A 48 -14.28 0.09 -6.89
N LEU A 49 -15.24 0.12 -7.82
CA LEU A 49 -15.31 1.15 -8.87
C LEU A 49 -15.36 2.58 -8.30
N THR A 50 -16.04 2.76 -7.17
CA THR A 50 -16.12 4.07 -6.51
C THR A 50 -14.80 4.45 -5.83
N VAL A 51 -14.05 3.49 -5.30
CA VAL A 51 -12.70 3.72 -4.75
C VAL A 51 -11.73 4.05 -5.87
N GLU A 52 -11.71 3.26 -6.95
CA GLU A 52 -10.85 3.47 -8.12
C GLU A 52 -11.01 4.86 -8.73
N SER A 53 -12.26 5.28 -8.98
CA SER A 53 -12.55 6.62 -9.53
C SER A 53 -12.12 7.78 -8.63
N ARG A 54 -11.68 7.49 -7.39
CA ARG A 54 -11.21 8.47 -6.42
C ARG A 54 -9.73 8.36 -6.10
N LEU A 55 -9.01 7.35 -6.65
CA LEU A 55 -7.61 7.13 -6.35
C LEU A 55 -6.75 8.34 -6.69
N ASP A 56 -6.98 9.01 -7.82
CA ASP A 56 -6.23 10.24 -8.19
C ASP A 56 -6.37 11.33 -7.12
N THR A 57 -7.61 11.61 -6.69
CA THR A 57 -7.86 12.60 -5.64
C THR A 57 -7.21 12.16 -4.32
N PHE A 58 -7.31 10.88 -3.97
CA PHE A 58 -6.67 10.33 -2.78
C PHE A 58 -5.14 10.51 -2.82
N LEU A 59 -4.49 10.17 -3.93
CA LEU A 59 -3.04 10.28 -4.11
C LEU A 59 -2.57 11.74 -4.08
N GLU A 60 -3.34 12.67 -4.66
CA GLU A 60 -3.08 14.12 -4.56
C GLU A 60 -3.14 14.62 -3.11
N ARG A 61 -4.13 14.14 -2.33
CA ARG A 61 -4.26 14.46 -0.91
C ARG A 61 -3.13 13.86 -0.09
N LEU A 62 -2.80 12.59 -0.33
CA LEU A 62 -1.68 11.92 0.31
C LEU A 62 -0.36 12.65 0.04
N ARG A 63 -0.14 13.11 -1.20
CA ARG A 63 1.02 13.90 -1.59
C ARG A 63 1.07 15.22 -0.84
N SER A 64 -0.06 15.92 -0.75
CA SER A 64 -0.16 17.19 -0.03
C SER A 64 0.17 17.03 1.46
N LEU A 65 -0.33 15.96 2.10
CA LEU A 65 -0.05 15.66 3.51
C LEU A 65 1.42 15.25 3.75
N SER A 66 2.05 14.63 2.75
CA SER A 66 3.42 14.12 2.84
C SER A 66 4.49 15.12 2.39
N ALA A 67 4.10 16.20 1.70
CA ALA A 67 5.02 17.17 1.08
C ALA A 67 5.89 17.95 2.07
N GLY A 68 5.55 17.96 3.36
CA GLY A 68 6.34 18.60 4.42
C GLY A 68 7.30 17.67 5.15
N LEU A 69 7.19 16.36 4.94
CA LEU A 69 7.93 15.35 5.72
C LEU A 69 9.44 15.39 5.42
N SER A 70 10.25 14.97 6.38
CA SER A 70 11.69 14.80 6.17
C SER A 70 12.00 13.56 5.32
N SER A 71 13.24 13.46 4.81
CA SER A 71 13.75 12.26 4.12
C SER A 71 13.61 11.01 5.00
N ALA A 72 13.94 11.11 6.30
CA ALA A 72 13.79 10.00 7.23
C ALA A 72 12.33 9.56 7.39
N GLU A 73 11.39 10.51 7.52
CA GLU A 73 9.96 10.19 7.64
C GLU A 73 9.39 9.55 6.37
N LEU A 74 9.78 10.02 5.18
CA LEU A 74 9.37 9.38 3.93
C LEU A 74 9.98 7.99 3.76
N THR A 75 11.23 7.80 4.18
CA THR A 75 11.88 6.49 4.22
C THR A 75 11.16 5.53 5.18
N ASP A 76 10.71 6.03 6.34
CA ASP A 76 9.96 5.23 7.31
C ASP A 76 8.58 4.83 6.75
N LEU A 77 7.89 5.73 6.06
CA LEU A 77 6.63 5.43 5.37
C LEU A 77 6.81 4.43 4.22
N ASP A 78 7.86 4.58 3.40
CA ASP A 78 8.16 3.65 2.31
C ASP A 78 8.48 2.25 2.84
N ARG A 79 9.24 2.14 3.94
CA ARG A 79 9.50 0.85 4.60
C ARG A 79 8.23 0.18 5.10
N VAL A 80 7.28 0.95 5.63
CA VAL A 80 5.98 0.41 6.03
C VAL A 80 5.22 -0.11 4.81
N ALA A 81 5.13 0.68 3.74
CA ALA A 81 4.48 0.28 2.50
C ALA A 81 5.09 -1.02 1.93
N GLU A 82 6.42 -1.06 1.80
CA GLU A 82 7.17 -2.23 1.32
C GLU A 82 6.89 -3.46 2.18
N ARG A 83 6.91 -3.33 3.51
CA ARG A 83 6.62 -4.45 4.41
C ARG A 83 5.18 -4.95 4.28
N LEU A 84 4.22 -4.05 4.14
CA LEU A 84 2.81 -4.41 3.99
C LEU A 84 2.55 -5.08 2.64
N LEU A 85 3.15 -4.60 1.55
CA LEU A 85 3.05 -5.22 0.21
C LEU A 85 3.70 -6.60 0.18
N PHE A 86 4.87 -6.74 0.80
CA PHE A 86 5.56 -8.02 0.93
C PHE A 86 4.75 -9.04 1.75
N ARG A 87 4.06 -8.60 2.82
CA ARG A 87 3.20 -9.49 3.63
C ARG A 87 2.08 -10.12 2.80
N ILE A 88 1.45 -9.34 1.92
CA ILE A 88 0.34 -9.82 1.07
C ILE A 88 0.80 -10.31 -0.31
N ASP A 89 2.11 -10.45 -0.53
CA ASP A 89 2.68 -11.16 -1.67
C ASP A 89 2.49 -12.67 -1.48
N ARG A 90 1.29 -13.17 -1.81
CA ARG A 90 0.87 -14.56 -1.60
C ARG A 90 0.07 -15.10 -2.78
N GLU A 91 0.34 -16.34 -3.17
CA GLU A 91 -0.34 -17.06 -4.26
C GLU A 91 -1.87 -17.06 -4.08
N GLU A 92 -2.36 -17.35 -2.86
CA GLU A 92 -3.81 -17.37 -2.55
C GLU A 92 -4.51 -16.00 -2.72
N ILE A 93 -3.79 -14.88 -2.62
CA ILE A 93 -4.36 -13.56 -2.93
C ILE A 93 -4.31 -13.32 -4.44
N GLN A 94 -3.21 -13.72 -5.10
CA GLN A 94 -3.08 -13.59 -6.55
C GLN A 94 -4.24 -14.28 -7.29
N GLU A 95 -4.62 -15.50 -6.86
CA GLU A 95 -5.75 -16.27 -7.40
C GLU A 95 -7.08 -15.49 -7.41
N HIS A 96 -7.26 -14.51 -6.52
CA HIS A 96 -8.47 -13.69 -6.42
C HIS A 96 -8.35 -12.32 -7.08
N THR A 97 -7.14 -11.88 -7.40
CA THR A 97 -6.91 -10.59 -8.08
C THR A 97 -6.81 -10.73 -9.60
N ASP A 98 -6.47 -11.92 -10.11
CA ASP A 98 -6.21 -12.24 -11.54
C ASP A 98 -5.15 -11.37 -12.25
N GLY A 99 -4.30 -10.67 -11.47
CA GLY A 99 -3.22 -9.86 -12.02
C GLY A 99 -2.04 -10.71 -12.55
N SER A 100 -1.54 -10.34 -13.73
CA SER A 100 -0.16 -10.68 -14.18
C SER A 100 0.89 -10.29 -13.13
N ASP A 101 2.16 -10.71 -13.20
CA ASP A 101 3.16 -10.40 -12.16
C ASP A 101 3.18 -8.92 -11.72
N ASP A 102 3.22 -7.97 -12.66
CA ASP A 102 3.13 -6.53 -12.38
C ASP A 102 1.70 -6.11 -11.96
N GLY A 103 0.67 -6.69 -12.59
CA GLY A 103 -0.73 -6.45 -12.22
C GLY A 103 -1.04 -6.87 -10.77
N PHE A 104 -0.43 -7.94 -10.28
CA PHE A 104 -0.58 -8.38 -8.90
C PHE A 104 0.04 -7.39 -7.90
N LEU A 105 1.19 -6.79 -8.25
CA LEU A 105 1.75 -5.69 -7.45
C LEU A 105 0.78 -4.51 -7.40
N TYR A 106 0.10 -4.19 -8.51
CA TYR A 106 -0.82 -3.07 -8.58
C TYR A 106 -2.14 -3.36 -7.84
N CYS A 107 -2.59 -4.61 -7.85
CA CYS A 107 -3.69 -5.08 -7.01
C CYS A 107 -3.37 -4.95 -5.53
N ARG A 108 -2.16 -5.35 -5.11
CA ARG A 108 -1.67 -5.12 -3.73
C ARG A 108 -1.55 -3.63 -3.41
N GLY A 109 -1.18 -2.81 -4.40
CA GLY A 109 -1.22 -1.35 -4.34
C GLY A 109 -2.62 -0.82 -4.04
N PHE A 110 -3.65 -1.33 -4.70
CA PHE A 110 -5.06 -0.99 -4.44
C PHE A 110 -5.49 -1.40 -3.03
N ILE A 111 -5.19 -2.64 -2.62
CA ILE A 111 -5.51 -3.15 -1.28
C ILE A 111 -4.91 -2.25 -0.20
N LEU A 112 -3.65 -1.83 -0.37
CA LEU A 112 -2.97 -0.91 0.53
C LEU A 112 -3.61 0.49 0.52
N ALA A 113 -3.92 1.02 -0.68
CA ALA A 113 -4.53 2.33 -0.85
C ALA A 113 -5.94 2.42 -0.26
N ALA A 114 -6.75 1.35 -0.36
CA ALA A 114 -8.10 1.28 0.19
C ALA A 114 -8.13 1.43 1.73
N GLY A 115 -7.00 1.22 2.39
CA GLY A 115 -6.81 1.55 3.80
C GLY A 115 -6.86 0.34 4.72
N ARG A 116 -6.68 0.63 6.02
CA ARG A 116 -6.31 -0.37 7.03
C ARG A 116 -7.30 -1.53 7.12
N ASP A 117 -8.60 -1.22 7.22
CA ASP A 117 -9.61 -2.25 7.47
C ASP A 117 -9.74 -3.21 6.30
N PHE A 118 -9.69 -2.72 5.07
CA PHE A 118 -9.73 -3.56 3.88
C PHE A 118 -8.45 -4.37 3.73
N TYR A 119 -7.29 -3.74 3.92
CA TYR A 119 -5.99 -4.44 3.91
C TYR A 119 -5.99 -5.65 4.85
N TYR A 120 -6.38 -5.45 6.11
CA TYR A 120 -6.37 -6.52 7.10
C TYR A 120 -7.52 -7.53 6.89
N ALA A 121 -8.62 -7.13 6.26
CA ALA A 121 -9.66 -8.06 5.86
C ALA A 121 -9.14 -9.02 4.78
N VAL A 122 -8.47 -8.50 3.74
CA VAL A 122 -7.81 -9.34 2.71
C VAL A 122 -6.69 -10.18 3.30
N ASP A 123 -5.89 -9.62 4.20
CA ASP A 123 -4.81 -10.35 4.87
C ASP A 123 -5.32 -11.60 5.62
N ALA A 124 -6.49 -11.47 6.27
CA ALA A 124 -7.13 -12.55 7.00
C ALA A 124 -7.94 -13.52 6.11
N ASP A 125 -8.45 -13.06 4.98
CA ASP A 125 -9.33 -13.81 4.07
C ASP A 125 -9.08 -13.37 2.62
N PRO A 126 -8.22 -14.10 1.87
CA PRO A 126 -7.82 -13.76 0.51
C PRO A 126 -9.00 -13.56 -0.46
N ALA A 127 -10.13 -14.23 -0.24
CA ALA A 127 -11.34 -14.13 -1.06
C ALA A 127 -12.04 -12.76 -0.97
N ARG A 128 -11.54 -11.86 -0.12
CA ARG A 128 -11.95 -10.45 -0.03
C ARG A 128 -11.21 -9.55 -0.99
N ALA A 129 -10.12 -10.00 -1.61
CA ALA A 129 -9.48 -9.26 -2.68
C ALA A 129 -10.49 -9.01 -3.82
N VAL A 130 -10.31 -7.91 -4.53
CA VAL A 130 -11.15 -7.55 -5.67
C VAL A 130 -10.33 -7.80 -6.94
N GLU A 131 -10.91 -8.59 -7.84
CA GLU A 131 -10.39 -8.88 -9.17
C GLU A 131 -10.18 -7.58 -9.97
N ASP A 132 -9.03 -7.46 -10.62
CA ASP A 132 -8.61 -6.34 -11.49
C ASP A 132 -8.63 -4.94 -10.84
N ALA A 133 -8.75 -4.84 -9.51
CA ALA A 133 -8.73 -3.55 -8.83
C ALA A 133 -7.29 -3.10 -8.57
N GLU A 134 -6.83 -2.10 -9.32
CA GLU A 134 -5.42 -1.71 -9.35
C GLU A 134 -5.13 -0.28 -8.88
N CYS A 135 -3.95 -0.09 -8.26
CA CYS A 135 -3.38 1.23 -8.00
C CYS A 135 -1.86 1.18 -8.20
N GLU A 136 -1.42 1.31 -9.45
CA GLU A 136 0.00 1.26 -9.85
C GLU A 136 0.91 2.26 -9.11
N SER A 137 0.38 3.43 -8.75
CA SER A 137 1.17 4.47 -8.08
C SER A 137 1.46 4.16 -6.61
N MET A 138 0.57 3.42 -5.93
CA MET A 138 0.66 3.24 -4.47
C MET A 138 1.92 2.46 -4.02
N PRO A 139 2.33 1.35 -4.69
CA PRO A 139 3.51 0.59 -4.31
C PRO A 139 4.80 1.41 -4.18
N TYR A 140 4.94 2.43 -5.01
CA TYR A 140 6.16 3.25 -5.09
C TYR A 140 5.95 4.70 -4.62
N PHE A 141 4.77 5.02 -4.08
CA PHE A 141 4.35 6.40 -3.82
C PHE A 141 5.37 7.20 -2.99
N PHE A 142 5.75 6.67 -1.82
CA PHE A 142 6.66 7.35 -0.91
C PHE A 142 8.10 7.38 -1.44
N ALA A 143 8.54 6.31 -2.10
CA ALA A 143 9.85 6.26 -2.76
C ALA A 143 9.98 7.32 -3.86
N HIS A 144 8.97 7.49 -4.72
CA HIS A 144 8.96 8.55 -5.73
C HIS A 144 8.91 9.94 -5.11
N LEU A 145 8.07 10.16 -4.09
CA LEU A 145 8.02 11.46 -3.42
C LEU A 145 9.35 11.80 -2.73
N HIS A 146 10.04 10.80 -2.16
CA HIS A 146 11.38 10.98 -1.61
C HIS A 146 12.37 11.40 -2.71
N ASN A 147 12.42 10.67 -3.83
CA ASN A 147 13.30 10.98 -4.95
C ASN A 147 13.05 12.36 -5.56
N GLU A 148 11.78 12.75 -5.73
CA GLU A 148 11.43 14.08 -6.23
C GLU A 148 11.90 15.21 -5.30
N ARG A 149 11.94 14.97 -3.98
CA ARG A 149 12.25 16.01 -2.98
C ARG A 149 13.71 16.05 -2.58
N PHE A 150 14.40 14.92 -2.59
CA PHE A 150 15.75 14.77 -2.05
C PHE A 150 16.77 14.27 -3.07
N GLY A 151 16.32 13.82 -4.25
CA GLY A 151 17.17 13.49 -5.40
C GLY A 151 17.60 12.02 -5.49
N ASP A 152 17.10 11.16 -4.61
CA ASP A 152 17.40 9.73 -4.56
C ASP A 152 16.22 8.89 -4.04
N PHE A 153 16.20 7.60 -4.36
CA PHE A 153 15.24 6.67 -3.75
C PHE A 153 15.69 6.28 -2.34
N PRO A 154 14.74 6.08 -1.40
CA PRO A 154 15.08 5.76 -0.02
C PRO A 154 15.71 4.37 0.09
N ASP A 155 16.74 4.24 0.93
CA ASP A 155 17.20 2.93 1.41
C ASP A 155 16.37 2.55 2.65
N THR A 156 15.41 1.63 2.46
CA THR A 156 14.57 1.16 3.56
C THR A 156 15.37 0.33 4.56
N GLY A 157 16.51 -0.27 4.17
CA GLY A 157 17.28 -1.19 5.01
C GLY A 157 16.49 -2.45 5.41
N SER A 158 15.41 -2.78 4.69
CA SER A 158 14.50 -3.88 5.03
C SER A 158 15.02 -5.25 4.57
N GLY A 159 15.80 -5.27 3.49
CA GLY A 159 16.29 -6.49 2.83
C GLY A 159 15.20 -7.30 2.12
N ILE A 160 13.99 -6.73 1.95
CA ILE A 160 12.89 -7.33 1.20
C ILE A 160 12.63 -6.53 -0.07
N SER A 161 11.77 -7.05 -0.94
CA SER A 161 11.28 -6.38 -2.14
C SER A 161 9.76 -6.23 -2.06
N ARG A 162 9.21 -5.17 -2.65
CA ARG A 162 7.76 -5.04 -2.83
C ARG A 162 7.24 -5.83 -4.05
N GLU A 163 8.12 -6.17 -4.98
CA GLU A 163 7.80 -6.88 -6.23
C GLU A 163 7.11 -8.22 -5.96
N SER A 164 6.33 -8.70 -6.94
CA SER A 164 5.58 -9.96 -6.86
C SER A 164 6.51 -11.18 -6.80
N ALA A 165 6.06 -12.24 -6.13
CA ALA A 165 6.80 -13.50 -5.99
C ALA A 165 8.18 -13.36 -5.32
N THR A 166 8.32 -12.37 -4.43
CA THR A 166 9.55 -12.14 -3.66
C THR A 166 9.44 -12.57 -2.20
N ASN A 167 8.23 -12.81 -1.69
CA ASN A 167 8.00 -13.40 -0.37
C ASN A 167 8.01 -14.94 -0.41
N PRO A 168 9.10 -15.62 -0.01
CA PRO A 168 9.18 -17.08 -0.11
C PRO A 168 8.21 -17.83 0.80
N ASP A 169 7.60 -17.18 1.79
CA ASP A 169 6.58 -17.81 2.64
C ASP A 169 5.17 -17.75 2.02
N GLY A 170 4.98 -16.95 0.96
CA GLY A 170 3.71 -16.77 0.27
C GLY A 170 3.57 -17.54 -1.05
N TRP A 171 4.62 -18.23 -1.48
CA TRP A 171 4.75 -18.88 -2.80
C TRP A 171 5.41 -20.26 -2.69
#